data_AF-A0A8H4SS56-F1
#
_entry.id   AF-A0A8H4SS56-F1
#
_cell.length_a   1.000
_cell.length_b   1.000
_cell.length_c   1.000
_cell.angle_alpha   90.00
_cell.angle_beta   90.00
_cell.angle_gamma   90.00
#
_symmetry.space_group_name_H-M   'P 1'
#
loop_
_entity.id
_entity.type
_entity.pdbx_description
1 polymer ?
#
loop_
_entity_poly.entity_id
_entity_poly.type
_entity_poly.pdbx_seq_one_letter_code
_entity_poly.pdbx_strand_id
1 'polypeptide(L)'
;MSSQRDTFDPANLPRPGNMVERRRYIDQYIQCLYGNLVSKIEKERKSAYLLVCKYYHEDRHYIEVPSVYFEYVVDKTLWGNIFRILPKSARPDWPWSPGPDVNDMSSGMSTVYRQWRIDNRLPIAPQQEPDTPSGLTSQINDPGVADQVLREAWSRCFDIDFTGFIRGPFALNLPAWMDFENLVLGEDGRDIDAVNKEFVEPGLKISLETFGAAQLGLVVPLGLAISFKDEASLALPQVQRNLHTLWCDVVAWFCEVVAGCTVSLASYLRVMQVTSYSVERTPSHDKAESLWQDALREPQNFADRAREARMTLLEWSPMIQQIVDKPFGEAEQELGTLVWGHNSDLFEHKRRLAIVRQVWLYGSREPKVIRRAFNWLTYFSATL
;
A
#
# COMPACT_ATOMS: atom_id res chain seq x y z
N MET A 1 -36.48 7.74 -3.44
CA MET A 1 -35.36 8.60 -3.89
C MET A 1 -34.61 7.81 -4.94
N SER A 2 -34.67 8.25 -6.20
CA SER A 2 -34.01 7.56 -7.33
C SER A 2 -32.50 7.66 -7.18
N SER A 3 -31.85 6.53 -6.94
CA SER A 3 -30.41 6.38 -7.15
C SER A 3 -30.16 6.55 -8.66
N GLN A 4 -29.50 7.65 -9.03
CA GLN A 4 -28.85 7.76 -10.34
C GLN A 4 -27.84 6.62 -10.43
N ARG A 5 -28.21 5.53 -11.09
CA ARG A 5 -27.21 4.65 -11.69
C ARG A 5 -26.59 5.45 -12.80
N ASP A 6 -25.32 5.81 -12.67
CA ASP A 6 -24.53 6.31 -13.78
C ASP A 6 -24.68 5.31 -14.93
N THR A 7 -25.49 5.69 -15.91
CA THR A 7 -25.75 4.85 -17.07
C THR A 7 -24.50 4.93 -17.91
N PHE A 8 -23.77 3.83 -18.03
CA PHE A 8 -22.60 3.75 -18.89
C PHE A 8 -22.99 4.12 -20.32
N ASP A 9 -22.43 5.20 -20.83
CA ASP A 9 -22.64 5.68 -22.20
C ASP A 9 -21.41 5.33 -23.07
N PRO A 10 -21.52 4.38 -24.01
CA PRO A 10 -20.44 4.02 -24.94
C PRO A 10 -19.96 5.16 -25.84
N ALA A 11 -20.74 6.24 -26.00
CA ALA A 11 -20.34 7.39 -26.81
C ALA A 11 -19.40 8.34 -26.07
N ASN A 12 -19.34 8.28 -24.73
CA ASN A 12 -18.52 9.16 -23.92
C ASN A 12 -17.07 8.65 -23.81
N LEU A 13 -16.34 8.75 -24.92
CA LEU A 13 -14.97 8.23 -25.02
C LEU A 13 -13.97 9.14 -24.29
N PRO A 14 -13.16 8.59 -23.36
CA PRO A 14 -12.07 9.35 -22.75
C PRO A 14 -10.97 9.66 -23.76
N ARG A 15 -10.04 10.54 -23.38
CA ARG A 15 -8.89 10.88 -24.24
C ARG A 15 -8.02 9.64 -24.49
N PRO A 16 -7.59 9.41 -25.74
CA PRO A 16 -6.86 8.19 -26.10
C PRO A 16 -5.50 8.05 -25.40
N GLY A 17 -4.86 9.15 -25.00
CA GLY A 17 -3.61 9.15 -24.24
C GLY A 17 -3.77 8.92 -22.73
N ASN A 18 -4.98 9.05 -22.17
CA ASN A 18 -5.20 8.85 -20.74
C ASN A 18 -5.42 7.36 -20.44
N MET A 19 -4.35 6.67 -20.05
CA MET A 19 -4.38 5.24 -19.76
C MET A 19 -5.43 4.85 -18.71
N VAL A 20 -5.53 5.61 -17.61
CA VAL A 20 -6.41 5.26 -16.48
C VAL A 20 -7.87 5.33 -16.91
N GLU A 21 -8.27 6.40 -17.59
CA GLU A 21 -9.64 6.55 -18.09
C GLU A 21 -9.95 5.55 -19.19
N ARG A 22 -9.01 5.30 -20.11
CA ARG A 22 -9.17 4.34 -21.21
C ARG A 22 -9.40 2.93 -20.69
N ARG A 23 -8.63 2.48 -19.70
CA ARG A 23 -8.81 1.16 -19.06
C ARG A 23 -10.12 1.06 -18.29
N ARG A 24 -10.49 2.11 -17.56
CA ARG A 24 -11.80 2.19 -16.89
C ARG A 24 -12.94 2.04 -17.89
N TYR A 25 -12.87 2.73 -19.03
CA TYR A 25 -13.86 2.62 -20.11
C TYR A 25 -13.92 1.18 -20.67
N ILE A 26 -12.77 0.56 -20.97
CA ILE A 26 -12.73 -0.82 -21.50
C ILE A 26 -13.39 -1.80 -20.52
N ASP A 27 -13.03 -1.70 -19.24
CA ASP A 27 -13.54 -2.59 -18.21
C ASP A 27 -15.06 -2.42 -18.02
N GLN A 28 -15.55 -1.17 -17.99
CA GLN A 28 -16.99 -0.86 -17.94
C GLN A 28 -17.73 -1.33 -19.20
N TYR A 29 -17.18 -1.09 -20.39
CA TYR A 29 -17.77 -1.51 -21.66
C TYR A 29 -17.98 -3.02 -21.71
N ILE A 30 -16.95 -3.77 -21.32
CA ILE A 30 -17.02 -5.24 -21.27
C ILE A 30 -18.00 -5.67 -20.19
N GLN A 31 -17.97 -5.06 -19.00
CA GLN A 31 -18.87 -5.41 -17.91
C GLN A 31 -20.35 -5.21 -18.28
N CYS A 32 -20.68 -4.08 -18.92
CA CYS A 32 -22.05 -3.72 -19.26
C CYS A 32 -22.60 -4.48 -20.47
N LEU A 33 -21.79 -4.66 -21.52
CA LEU A 33 -22.27 -5.19 -22.81
C LEU A 33 -21.86 -6.65 -23.05
N TYR A 34 -20.82 -7.13 -22.37
CA TYR A 34 -20.22 -8.44 -22.57
C TYR A 34 -19.79 -9.07 -21.25
N GLY A 35 -20.67 -9.05 -20.24
CA GLY A 35 -20.34 -9.45 -18.86
C GLY A 35 -19.73 -10.85 -18.72
N ASN A 36 -20.02 -11.76 -19.66
CA ASN A 36 -19.41 -13.09 -19.74
C ASN A 36 -17.90 -13.09 -20.08
N LEU A 37 -17.33 -11.96 -20.48
CA LEU A 37 -15.91 -11.80 -20.82
C LEU A 37 -15.09 -11.15 -19.71
N VAL A 38 -15.73 -10.64 -18.64
CA VAL A 38 -15.05 -9.93 -17.55
C VAL A 38 -13.94 -10.77 -16.91
N SER A 39 -14.19 -12.06 -16.68
CA SER A 39 -13.21 -12.99 -16.10
C SER A 39 -11.97 -13.23 -16.98
N LYS A 40 -12.01 -12.80 -18.25
CA LYS A 40 -10.89 -12.96 -19.20
C LYS A 40 -10.02 -11.71 -19.32
N ILE A 41 -10.48 -10.54 -18.85
CA ILE A 41 -9.80 -9.25 -19.05
C ILE A 41 -8.34 -9.34 -18.60
N GLU A 42 -8.09 -9.79 -17.37
CA GLU A 42 -6.74 -9.80 -16.80
C GLU A 42 -5.80 -10.75 -17.55
N LYS A 43 -6.29 -11.94 -17.93
CA LYS A 43 -5.53 -12.91 -18.72
C LYS A 43 -5.18 -12.35 -20.10
N GLU A 44 -6.15 -11.75 -20.78
CA GLU A 44 -5.94 -11.20 -22.12
C GLU A 44 -5.06 -9.93 -22.09
N ARG A 45 -5.09 -9.17 -21.00
CA ARG A 45 -4.24 -7.98 -20.82
C ARG A 45 -2.78 -8.40 -20.65
N LYS A 46 -2.49 -9.40 -19.83
CA LYS A 46 -1.15 -10.02 -19.72
C LYS A 46 -0.66 -10.58 -21.05
N SER A 47 -1.54 -11.27 -21.79
CA SER A 47 -1.24 -11.76 -23.14
C SER A 47 -0.92 -10.62 -24.11
N ALA A 48 -1.69 -9.53 -24.07
CA ALA A 48 -1.47 -8.35 -24.90
C ALA A 48 -0.11 -7.69 -24.64
N TYR A 49 0.28 -7.53 -23.37
CA TYR A 49 1.62 -7.02 -23.03
C TYR A 49 2.73 -7.86 -23.67
N LEU A 50 2.68 -9.18 -23.51
CA LEU A 50 3.70 -10.08 -24.07
C LEU A 50 3.76 -9.99 -25.61
N LEU A 51 2.61 -9.92 -26.28
CA LEU A 51 2.54 -9.80 -27.72
C LEU A 51 3.10 -8.46 -28.22
N VAL A 52 2.74 -7.35 -27.58
CA VAL A 52 3.23 -6.02 -27.97
C VAL A 52 4.72 -5.90 -27.72
N CYS A 53 5.23 -6.42 -26.60
CA CYS A 53 6.67 -6.43 -26.35
C CYS A 53 7.43 -7.23 -27.41
N LYS A 54 6.97 -8.44 -27.74
CA LYS A 54 7.57 -9.23 -28.83
C LYS A 54 7.53 -8.49 -30.16
N TYR A 55 6.37 -7.96 -30.54
CA TYR A 55 6.19 -7.19 -31.77
C TYR A 55 7.17 -6.00 -31.86
N TYR A 56 7.32 -5.22 -30.80
CA TYR A 56 8.24 -4.08 -30.79
C TYR A 56 9.71 -4.48 -30.84
N HIS A 57 10.08 -5.62 -30.23
CA HIS A 57 11.45 -6.11 -30.28
C HIS A 57 11.80 -6.78 -31.61
N GLU A 58 11.00 -7.77 -32.00
CA GLU A 58 11.28 -8.68 -33.11
C GLU A 58 10.99 -8.00 -34.45
N ASP A 59 9.87 -7.29 -34.59
CA ASP A 59 9.43 -6.75 -35.88
C ASP A 59 9.80 -5.28 -36.09
N ARG A 60 9.89 -4.49 -35.01
CA ARG A 60 10.21 -3.05 -35.09
C ARG A 60 11.64 -2.71 -34.69
N HIS A 61 12.36 -3.64 -34.06
CA HIS A 61 13.71 -3.44 -33.55
C HIS A 61 13.85 -2.22 -32.63
N TYR A 62 12.78 -1.85 -31.93
CA TYR A 62 12.83 -0.74 -30.99
C TYR A 62 13.65 -1.12 -29.76
N ILE A 63 14.44 -0.18 -29.25
CA ILE A 63 15.18 -0.32 -27.99
C ILE A 63 14.36 0.29 -26.85
N GLU A 64 13.72 1.42 -27.13
CA GLU A 64 12.79 2.12 -26.26
C GLU A 64 11.57 2.56 -27.07
N VAL A 65 10.45 2.76 -26.38
CA VAL A 65 9.19 3.20 -26.98
C VAL A 65 8.49 4.17 -26.02
N PRO A 66 7.78 5.21 -26.48
CA PRO A 66 7.06 6.10 -25.56
C PRO A 66 5.94 5.38 -24.79
N SER A 67 5.78 5.70 -23.51
CA SER A 67 4.84 5.03 -22.60
C SER A 67 3.40 5.18 -23.06
N VAL A 68 2.98 6.40 -23.43
CA VAL A 68 1.60 6.69 -23.84
C VAL A 68 1.17 5.84 -25.03
N TYR A 69 2.00 5.77 -26.05
CA TYR A 69 1.70 4.98 -27.25
C TYR A 69 1.79 3.48 -27.00
N PHE A 70 2.76 3.02 -26.21
CA PHE A 70 2.88 1.61 -25.83
C PHE A 70 1.62 1.11 -25.12
N GLU A 71 1.17 1.81 -24.08
CA GLU A 71 -0.02 1.44 -23.31
C GLU A 71 -1.28 1.45 -24.19
N TYR A 72 -1.38 2.41 -25.12
CA TYR A 72 -2.45 2.46 -26.09
C TYR A 72 -2.46 1.23 -27.01
N VAL A 73 -1.29 0.78 -27.49
CA VAL A 73 -1.18 -0.42 -28.34
C VAL A 73 -1.45 -1.70 -27.55
N VAL A 74 -1.08 -1.76 -26.27
CA VAL A 74 -1.46 -2.86 -25.38
C VAL A 74 -2.97 -2.94 -25.24
N ASP A 75 -3.63 -1.83 -24.92
CA ASP A 75 -5.08 -1.82 -24.73
C ASP A 75 -5.83 -2.13 -26.04
N LYS A 76 -5.32 -1.67 -27.18
CA LYS A 76 -5.84 -2.03 -28.51
C LYS A 76 -5.67 -3.53 -28.81
N THR A 77 -4.53 -4.11 -28.44
CA THR A 77 -4.26 -5.54 -28.58
C THR A 77 -5.17 -6.37 -27.68
N LEU A 78 -5.36 -5.94 -26.42
CA LEU A 78 -6.33 -6.52 -25.49
C LEU A 78 -7.74 -6.52 -26.08
N TRP A 79 -8.19 -5.39 -26.63
CA TRP A 79 -9.50 -5.26 -27.27
C TRP A 79 -9.67 -6.27 -28.42
N GLY A 80 -8.67 -6.38 -29.29
CA GLY A 80 -8.67 -7.36 -30.37
C GLY A 80 -8.71 -8.80 -29.86
N ASN A 81 -7.94 -9.12 -28.83
CA ASN A 81 -7.84 -10.46 -28.26
C ASN A 81 -9.14 -10.90 -27.58
N ILE A 82 -9.73 -10.03 -26.75
CA ILE A 82 -10.91 -10.36 -25.96
C ILE A 82 -12.15 -10.57 -26.83
N PHE A 83 -12.31 -9.77 -27.88
CA PHE A 83 -13.43 -9.91 -28.82
C PHE A 83 -13.17 -10.89 -29.97
N ARG A 84 -11.97 -11.49 -30.05
CA ARG A 84 -11.64 -12.48 -31.10
C ARG A 84 -12.57 -13.70 -31.09
N ILE A 85 -13.13 -14.04 -29.94
CA ILE A 85 -14.06 -15.17 -29.82
C ILE A 85 -15.42 -14.91 -30.48
N LEU A 86 -15.76 -13.63 -30.73
CA LEU A 86 -17.01 -13.26 -31.37
C LEU A 86 -16.90 -13.40 -32.91
N PRO A 87 -18.02 -13.67 -33.60
CA PRO A 87 -18.09 -13.57 -35.06
C PRO A 87 -17.65 -12.18 -35.53
N LYS A 88 -16.98 -12.09 -36.71
CA LYS A 88 -16.46 -10.81 -37.23
C LYS A 88 -17.51 -9.69 -37.28
N SER A 89 -18.76 -10.00 -37.61
CA SER A 89 -19.87 -9.04 -37.69
C SER A 89 -20.34 -8.51 -36.32
N ALA A 90 -19.96 -9.14 -35.22
CA ALA A 90 -20.37 -8.78 -33.86
C ALA A 90 -19.20 -8.23 -33.01
N ARG A 91 -18.01 -8.08 -33.59
CA ARG A 91 -16.86 -7.49 -32.90
C ARG A 91 -17.01 -5.98 -32.87
N PRO A 92 -16.96 -5.36 -31.70
CA PRO A 92 -16.98 -3.91 -31.63
C PRO A 92 -15.65 -3.37 -32.16
N ASP A 93 -15.73 -2.28 -32.93
CA ASP A 93 -14.55 -1.58 -33.43
C ASP A 93 -13.77 -0.95 -32.27
N TRP A 94 -12.47 -0.77 -32.48
CA TRP A 94 -11.64 -0.04 -31.53
C TRP A 94 -12.06 1.44 -31.53
N PRO A 95 -12.50 2.02 -30.39
CA PRO A 95 -13.22 3.28 -30.42
C PRO A 95 -12.33 4.51 -30.56
N TRP A 96 -11.01 4.38 -30.34
CA TRP A 96 -10.07 5.49 -30.45
C TRP A 96 -9.38 5.50 -31.82
N SER A 97 -9.88 6.32 -32.74
CA SER A 97 -9.24 6.59 -34.03
C SER A 97 -9.45 8.06 -34.44
N PRO A 98 -8.38 8.88 -34.52
CA PRO A 98 -6.97 8.53 -34.35
C PRO A 98 -6.55 8.25 -32.89
N GLY A 99 -5.44 7.53 -32.72
CA GLY A 99 -4.81 7.29 -31.41
C GLY A 99 -3.94 8.46 -30.94
N PRO A 100 -3.22 8.31 -29.81
CA PRO A 100 -2.23 9.29 -29.38
C PRO A 100 -1.04 9.32 -30.36
N ASP A 101 -0.25 10.39 -30.30
CA ASP A 101 0.97 10.51 -31.10
C ASP A 101 1.94 9.37 -30.75
N VAL A 102 2.52 8.75 -31.78
CA VAL A 102 3.52 7.68 -31.67
C VAL A 102 4.78 8.13 -30.93
N ASN A 103 5.06 9.43 -30.93
CA ASN A 103 6.22 10.05 -30.27
C ASN A 103 5.83 10.80 -28.99
N ASP A 104 4.63 10.57 -28.44
CA ASP A 104 4.17 11.25 -27.23
C ASP A 104 4.98 10.82 -26.00
N MET A 105 5.92 11.69 -25.62
CA MET A 105 6.81 11.53 -24.47
C MET A 105 6.27 12.18 -23.19
N SER A 106 5.01 12.61 -23.14
CA SER A 106 4.43 13.25 -21.94
C SER A 106 4.49 12.39 -20.68
N SER A 107 4.54 11.06 -20.84
CA SER A 107 4.75 10.09 -19.75
C SER A 107 6.11 9.36 -19.84
N GLY A 108 7.06 9.89 -20.60
CA GLY A 108 8.39 9.28 -20.81
C GLY A 108 8.36 7.99 -21.64
N MET A 109 9.46 7.22 -21.59
CA MET A 109 9.59 5.91 -22.26
C MET A 109 8.84 4.82 -21.49
N SER A 110 8.33 3.78 -22.17
CA SER A 110 7.73 2.55 -21.62
C SER A 110 8.78 1.64 -20.97
N THR A 111 9.16 2.02 -19.78
CA THR A 111 9.08 1.22 -18.58
C THR A 111 8.68 -0.28 -18.66
N VAL A 112 7.44 -0.64 -19.07
CA VAL A 112 6.95 -2.04 -19.12
C VAL A 112 7.76 -2.79 -20.17
N TYR A 113 7.91 -2.17 -21.34
CA TYR A 113 8.68 -2.72 -22.44
C TYR A 113 10.16 -2.87 -22.04
N ARG A 114 10.72 -1.87 -21.34
CA ARG A 114 12.08 -1.93 -20.82
C ARG A 114 12.28 -3.05 -19.81
N GLN A 115 11.36 -3.25 -18.86
CA GLN A 115 11.43 -4.37 -17.91
C GLN A 115 11.36 -5.72 -18.61
N TRP A 116 10.44 -5.87 -19.59
CA TRP A 116 10.36 -7.09 -20.39
C TRP A 116 11.68 -7.39 -21.11
N ARG A 117 12.39 -6.37 -21.61
CA ARG A 117 13.73 -6.56 -22.19
C ARG A 117 14.75 -7.03 -21.16
N ILE A 118 14.75 -6.47 -19.95
CA ILE A 118 15.63 -6.90 -18.84
C ILE A 118 15.37 -8.37 -18.49
N ASP A 119 14.10 -8.75 -18.30
CA ASP A 119 13.71 -10.12 -17.94
C ASP A 119 14.12 -11.14 -19.02
N ASN A 120 14.19 -10.70 -20.28
CA ASN A 120 14.63 -11.50 -21.43
C ASN A 120 16.12 -11.33 -21.77
N ARG A 121 16.91 -10.67 -20.91
CA ARG A 121 18.36 -10.42 -21.07
C ARG A 121 18.72 -9.70 -22.39
N LEU A 122 17.86 -8.79 -22.83
CA LEU A 122 18.04 -7.99 -24.04
C LEU A 122 18.70 -6.64 -23.73
N PRO A 123 19.44 -6.02 -24.68
CA PRO A 123 20.06 -4.72 -24.48
C PRO A 123 19.04 -3.62 -24.17
N ILE A 124 19.39 -2.71 -23.25
CA ILE A 124 18.61 -1.52 -22.88
C ILE A 124 19.39 -0.24 -23.25
N ALA A 125 18.68 0.87 -23.49
CA ALA A 125 19.34 2.14 -23.79
C ALA A 125 20.08 2.69 -22.55
N PRO A 126 21.22 3.40 -22.74
CA PRO A 126 21.89 4.14 -21.66
C PRO A 126 20.95 5.22 -21.10
N GLN A 127 20.84 5.35 -19.78
CA GLN A 127 20.02 6.40 -19.16
C GLN A 127 20.56 7.78 -19.55
N GLN A 128 19.72 8.63 -20.14
CA GLN A 128 19.89 10.08 -20.03
C GLN A 128 19.22 10.50 -18.73
N GLU A 129 20.01 10.92 -17.76
CA GLU A 129 19.50 11.55 -16.53
C GLU A 129 18.82 12.88 -16.91
N PRO A 130 17.54 13.09 -16.58
CA PRO A 130 16.93 14.41 -16.71
C PRO A 130 17.41 15.30 -15.56
N ASP A 131 18.02 16.43 -15.92
CA ASP A 131 18.38 17.52 -15.02
C ASP A 131 17.21 17.87 -14.08
N THR A 132 17.29 17.42 -12.84
CA THR A 132 16.38 17.80 -11.75
C THR A 132 17.15 18.71 -10.78
N PRO A 133 16.53 19.79 -10.25
CA PRO A 133 17.23 20.81 -9.49
C PRO A 133 17.95 20.23 -8.28
N SER A 134 19.22 20.62 -8.13
CA SER A 134 20.10 20.30 -7.01
C SER A 134 19.39 20.36 -5.66
N GLY A 135 19.31 19.23 -4.97
CA GLY A 135 18.85 19.21 -3.58
C GLY A 135 18.47 17.85 -3.00
N LEU A 136 19.04 16.73 -3.45
CA LEU A 136 18.91 15.41 -2.81
C LEU A 136 19.94 14.44 -3.41
N THR A 137 21.23 14.75 -3.26
CA THR A 137 22.29 13.75 -3.49
C THR A 137 22.50 12.97 -2.20
N SER A 138 22.00 11.74 -2.25
CA SER A 138 22.48 10.59 -1.51
C SER A 138 24.01 10.57 -1.39
N GLN A 139 24.52 10.68 -0.17
CA GLN A 139 25.72 9.97 0.22
C GLN A 139 25.26 8.72 0.99
N ILE A 140 25.27 7.57 0.33
CA ILE A 140 25.38 6.28 1.02
C ILE A 140 26.59 5.60 0.42
N ASN A 141 27.63 5.52 1.26
CA ASN A 141 28.82 4.71 1.06
C ASN A 141 28.43 3.23 1.02
N ASP A 142 29.21 2.47 0.25
CA ASP A 142 29.33 1.01 0.21
C ASP A 142 28.16 0.17 0.81
N PRO A 143 27.16 -0.24 -0.01
CA PRO A 143 25.97 -0.96 0.48
C PRO A 143 26.26 -2.32 1.16
N GLY A 144 27.46 -2.87 1.01
CA GLY A 144 27.84 -4.15 1.63
C GLY A 144 28.05 -4.09 3.15
N VAL A 145 28.50 -2.96 3.69
CA VAL A 145 28.82 -2.83 5.12
C VAL A 145 27.56 -2.65 5.97
N ALA A 146 26.61 -1.84 5.51
CA ALA A 146 25.36 -1.59 6.23
C ALA A 146 24.47 -2.85 6.32
N ASP A 147 24.42 -3.67 5.26
CA ASP A 147 23.66 -4.92 5.25
C ASP A 147 24.24 -5.94 6.25
N GLN A 148 25.57 -6.06 6.31
CA GLN A 148 26.24 -6.95 7.25
C GLN A 148 25.96 -6.57 8.71
N VAL A 149 26.01 -5.28 9.06
CA VAL A 149 25.73 -4.82 10.43
C VAL A 149 24.28 -5.05 10.81
N LEU A 150 23.33 -4.86 9.87
CA LEU A 150 21.92 -5.17 10.11
C LEU A 150 21.70 -6.67 10.33
N ARG A 151 22.38 -7.55 9.58
CA ARG A 151 22.35 -9.01 9.80
C ARG A 151 22.90 -9.38 11.17
N GLU A 152 24.02 -8.79 11.59
CA GLU A 152 24.57 -9.05 12.92
C GLU A 152 23.65 -8.55 14.04
N ALA A 153 23.05 -7.37 13.88
CA ALA A 153 22.05 -6.86 14.81
C ALA A 153 20.83 -7.78 14.87
N TRP A 154 20.37 -8.28 13.72
CA TRP A 154 19.27 -9.26 13.66
C TRP A 154 19.61 -10.53 14.45
N SER A 155 20.74 -11.17 14.15
CA SER A 155 21.17 -12.40 14.84
C SER A 155 21.40 -12.23 16.34
N ARG A 156 21.70 -11.03 16.82
CA ARG A 156 21.80 -10.74 18.27
C ARG A 156 20.43 -10.63 18.94
N CYS A 157 19.44 -10.15 18.22
CA CYS A 157 18.10 -9.92 18.74
C CYS A 157 17.18 -11.12 18.56
N PHE A 158 17.35 -11.87 17.47
CA PHE A 158 16.40 -12.87 17.02
C PHE A 158 17.13 -14.11 16.47
N ASP A 159 16.65 -15.28 16.87
CA ASP A 159 17.11 -16.58 16.39
C ASP A 159 16.07 -17.19 15.43
N ILE A 160 15.70 -16.40 14.41
CA ILE A 160 14.73 -16.81 13.38
C ILE A 160 15.28 -16.51 11.99
N ASP A 161 15.04 -17.43 11.07
CA ASP A 161 15.34 -17.27 9.66
C ASP A 161 14.37 -16.29 8.99
N PHE A 162 14.79 -15.73 7.85
CA PHE A 162 13.92 -14.89 7.04
C PHE A 162 12.88 -15.77 6.33
N THR A 163 11.65 -15.75 6.80
CA THR A 163 10.53 -16.47 6.17
C THR A 163 9.29 -15.58 6.06
N GLY A 164 8.48 -15.84 5.03
CA GLY A 164 7.14 -15.28 4.91
C GLY A 164 7.10 -13.75 4.90
N PHE A 165 6.61 -13.17 6.00
CA PHE A 165 6.46 -11.72 6.14
C PHE A 165 7.79 -10.99 6.42
N ILE A 166 8.85 -11.70 6.82
CA ILE A 166 10.19 -11.13 7.03
C ILE A 166 11.01 -11.33 5.77
N ARG A 167 11.33 -10.23 5.10
CA ARG A 167 12.09 -10.24 3.84
C ARG A 167 13.60 -10.28 4.06
N GLY A 168 14.05 -9.68 5.15
CA GLY A 168 15.45 -9.53 5.51
C GLY A 168 15.58 -8.89 6.89
N PRO A 169 16.82 -8.58 7.32
CA PRO A 169 17.07 -7.94 8.61
C PRO A 169 16.24 -6.65 8.74
N PHE A 170 15.30 -6.65 9.68
CA PHE A 170 14.43 -5.51 9.93
C PHE A 170 13.64 -5.03 8.70
N ALA A 171 13.32 -5.95 7.78
CA ALA A 171 12.52 -5.68 6.60
C ALA A 171 11.28 -6.59 6.51
N LEU A 172 10.12 -5.99 6.27
CA LEU A 172 8.80 -6.63 6.22
C LEU A 172 8.25 -6.62 4.80
N ASN A 173 7.66 -7.72 4.37
CA ASN A 173 6.79 -7.76 3.21
C ASN A 173 5.40 -7.20 3.57
N LEU A 174 4.81 -6.41 2.68
CA LEU A 174 3.42 -5.95 2.83
C LEU A 174 2.48 -6.74 1.90
N PRO A 175 1.27 -7.11 2.34
CA PRO A 175 0.31 -7.78 1.47
C PRO A 175 -0.15 -6.84 0.35
N ALA A 176 -0.30 -7.36 -0.88
CA ALA A 176 -0.70 -6.55 -2.04
C ALA A 176 -2.11 -5.93 -1.93
N TRP A 177 -2.97 -6.49 -1.07
CA TRP A 177 -4.32 -5.96 -0.80
C TRP A 177 -4.33 -4.85 0.25
N MET A 178 -3.23 -4.65 0.97
CA MET A 178 -3.11 -3.62 2.01
C MET A 178 -3.27 -2.23 1.37
N ASP A 179 -4.04 -1.36 2.03
CA ASP A 179 -4.25 0.01 1.62
C ASP A 179 -3.01 0.87 1.91
N PHE A 180 -2.01 0.71 1.05
CA PHE A 180 -0.69 1.31 1.24
C PHE A 180 -0.73 2.83 1.33
N GLU A 181 -1.56 3.46 0.48
CA GLU A 181 -1.71 4.91 0.45
C GLU A 181 -2.16 5.43 1.81
N ASN A 182 -3.23 4.88 2.39
CA ASN A 182 -3.77 5.40 3.65
C ASN A 182 -3.01 4.91 4.89
N LEU A 183 -2.41 3.72 4.84
CA LEU A 183 -1.79 3.10 6.02
C LEU A 183 -0.30 3.40 6.17
N VAL A 184 0.38 3.74 5.08
CA VAL A 184 1.84 3.97 5.07
C VAL A 184 2.20 5.37 4.58
N LEU A 185 1.61 5.82 3.47
CA LEU A 185 1.94 7.13 2.89
C LEU A 185 1.14 8.30 3.47
N GLY A 186 -0.04 8.03 4.02
CA GLY A 186 -1.00 9.04 4.45
C GLY A 186 -1.66 9.77 3.28
N GLU A 187 -2.65 10.60 3.58
CA GLU A 187 -3.44 11.34 2.57
C GLU A 187 -2.58 12.25 1.68
N ASP A 188 -1.48 12.78 2.24
CA ASP A 188 -0.55 13.70 1.58
C ASP A 188 0.65 13.01 0.91
N GLY A 189 0.77 11.69 1.02
CA GLY A 189 1.91 10.94 0.50
C GLY A 189 3.22 11.09 1.29
N ARG A 190 3.20 11.80 2.42
CA ARG A 190 4.39 12.27 3.17
C ARG A 190 4.52 11.70 4.58
N ASP A 191 3.67 10.74 4.97
CA ASP A 191 3.69 10.21 6.34
C ASP A 191 5.02 9.53 6.68
N ILE A 192 5.72 8.88 5.72
CA ILE A 192 7.04 8.29 5.99
C ILE A 192 8.09 9.35 6.36
N ASP A 193 8.11 10.48 5.68
CA ASP A 193 9.04 11.57 5.99
C ASP A 193 8.70 12.19 7.35
N ALA A 194 7.41 12.39 7.64
CA ALA A 194 6.95 12.86 8.94
C ALA A 194 7.30 11.86 10.05
N VAL A 195 7.09 10.57 9.82
CA VAL A 195 7.44 9.49 10.75
C VAL A 195 8.93 9.50 11.06
N ASN A 196 9.77 9.57 10.04
CA ASN A 196 11.23 9.62 10.17
C ASN A 196 11.76 10.84 10.91
N LYS A 197 10.98 11.93 10.92
CA LYS A 197 11.31 13.19 11.56
C LYS A 197 10.75 13.30 12.99
N GLU A 198 9.55 12.81 13.23
CA GLU A 198 8.80 13.06 14.47
C GLU A 198 8.86 11.90 15.46
N PHE A 199 8.86 10.65 14.97
CA PHE A 199 8.67 9.46 15.82
C PHE A 199 9.89 8.54 15.86
N VAL A 200 10.67 8.51 14.78
CA VAL A 200 11.84 7.63 14.66
C VAL A 200 13.07 8.30 15.29
N GLU A 201 13.84 7.51 16.06
CA GLU A 201 15.14 7.92 16.62
C GLU A 201 16.02 8.59 15.55
N PRO A 202 16.73 9.70 15.85
CA PRO A 202 17.52 10.43 14.85
C PRO A 202 18.55 9.61 14.08
N GLY A 203 19.05 8.50 14.61
CA GLY A 203 20.00 7.59 13.93
C GLY A 203 19.35 6.48 13.08
N LEU A 204 18.02 6.38 13.07
CA LEU A 204 17.27 5.37 12.33
C LEU A 204 16.39 6.01 11.25
N LYS A 205 16.03 5.22 10.25
CA LYS A 205 15.03 5.55 9.24
C LYS A 205 14.17 4.33 8.91
N ILE A 206 12.88 4.57 8.70
CA ILE A 206 11.98 3.67 8.00
C ILE A 206 11.99 4.08 6.54
N SER A 207 12.32 3.15 5.66
CA SER A 207 12.33 3.34 4.22
C SER A 207 11.37 2.38 3.56
N LEU A 208 10.76 2.83 2.47
CA LEU A 208 10.00 1.97 1.60
C LEU A 208 10.96 1.15 0.76
N GLU A 209 10.88 -0.16 0.87
CA GLU A 209 11.45 -1.01 -0.17
C GLU A 209 10.46 -1.09 -1.29
N THR A 210 10.72 -0.31 -2.31
CA THR A 210 9.96 -0.35 -3.55
C THR A 210 10.61 -1.39 -4.44
N PHE A 211 9.82 -2.22 -5.14
CA PHE A 211 10.40 -2.87 -6.30
C PHE A 211 10.82 -1.76 -7.24
N GLY A 212 12.06 -1.80 -7.71
CA GLY A 212 12.62 -0.86 -8.66
C GLY A 212 11.97 -1.00 -10.03
N ALA A 213 10.67 -0.82 -10.10
CA ALA A 213 9.95 -0.36 -11.27
C ALA A 213 10.06 1.19 -11.35
N ALA A 214 11.22 1.75 -10.99
CA ALA A 214 11.57 3.15 -11.26
C ALA A 214 11.47 3.45 -12.78
N GLN A 215 11.58 2.38 -13.58
CA GLN A 215 11.08 2.26 -14.94
C GLN A 215 9.68 2.90 -15.04
N LEU A 216 8.66 2.28 -14.42
CA LEU A 216 7.20 2.35 -14.66
C LEU A 216 6.46 3.59 -14.19
N GLY A 217 7.11 4.49 -13.46
CA GLY A 217 6.40 5.47 -12.64
C GLY A 217 5.46 4.82 -11.62
N LEU A 218 5.45 3.48 -11.52
CA LEU A 218 4.70 2.67 -10.57
C LEU A 218 5.67 2.27 -9.48
N VAL A 219 5.60 3.00 -8.39
CA VAL A 219 6.20 2.58 -7.13
C VAL A 219 5.30 1.49 -6.57
N VAL A 220 5.65 0.23 -6.81
CA VAL A 220 5.01 -0.89 -6.12
C VAL A 220 5.78 -1.11 -4.81
N PRO A 221 5.18 -0.77 -3.65
CA PRO A 221 5.81 -1.04 -2.38
C PRO A 221 5.88 -2.56 -2.18
N LEU A 222 7.08 -3.08 -2.04
CA LEU A 222 7.30 -4.47 -1.65
C LEU A 222 7.25 -4.62 -0.14
N GLY A 223 7.73 -3.60 0.57
CA GLY A 223 7.98 -3.73 1.99
C GLY A 223 8.36 -2.45 2.70
N LEU A 224 8.47 -2.58 4.01
CA LEU A 224 9.06 -1.58 4.89
C LEU A 224 10.38 -2.11 5.41
N ALA A 225 11.44 -1.31 5.33
CA ALA A 225 12.72 -1.63 5.93
C ALA A 225 13.10 -0.58 6.97
N ILE A 226 13.63 -1.01 8.10
CA ILE A 226 14.25 -0.15 9.10
C ILE A 226 15.75 -0.25 8.93
N SER A 227 16.41 0.89 8.79
CA SER A 227 17.86 0.97 8.62
C SER A 227 18.46 2.13 9.40
N PHE A 228 19.78 2.15 9.47
CA PHE A 228 20.51 3.28 10.03
C PHE A 228 20.59 4.42 9.02
N LYS A 229 20.58 5.66 9.51
CA LYS A 229 20.69 6.85 8.66
C LYS A 229 22.12 7.05 8.14
N ASP A 230 23.11 6.75 8.96
CA ASP A 230 24.53 6.90 8.66
C ASP A 230 25.37 5.86 9.42
N GLU A 231 26.65 5.76 9.06
CA GLU A 231 27.59 4.83 9.70
C GLU A 231 27.88 5.19 11.16
N ALA A 232 27.84 6.47 11.53
CA ALA A 232 28.08 6.91 12.90
C ALA A 232 26.99 6.37 13.85
N SER A 233 25.75 6.31 13.37
CA SER A 233 24.60 5.77 14.07
C SER A 233 24.72 4.27 14.37
N LEU A 234 25.45 3.52 13.53
CA LEU A 234 25.71 2.08 13.73
C LEU A 234 26.48 1.83 15.04
N ALA A 235 27.39 2.73 15.38
CA ALA A 235 28.29 2.59 16.52
C ALA A 235 27.64 2.94 17.87
N LEU A 236 26.43 3.51 17.87
CA LEU A 236 25.77 4.00 19.08
C LEU A 236 24.88 2.91 19.74
N PRO A 237 25.18 2.45 20.97
CA PRO A 237 24.40 1.40 21.63
C PRO A 237 22.93 1.75 21.88
N GLN A 238 22.62 3.04 22.03
CA GLN A 238 21.24 3.50 22.19
C GLN A 238 20.44 3.35 20.89
N VAL A 239 21.06 3.65 19.74
CA VAL A 239 20.42 3.53 18.43
C VAL A 239 20.14 2.06 18.11
N GLN A 240 21.06 1.14 18.44
CA GLN A 240 20.83 -0.30 18.30
C GLN A 240 19.67 -0.81 19.16
N ARG A 241 19.54 -0.33 20.42
CA ARG A 241 18.37 -0.66 21.26
C ARG A 241 17.08 -0.09 20.67
N ASN A 242 17.12 1.12 20.13
CA ASN A 242 15.96 1.75 19.52
C ASN A 242 15.56 1.08 18.19
N LEU A 243 16.50 0.45 17.47
CA LEU A 243 16.22 -0.37 16.28
C LEU A 243 15.32 -1.56 16.63
N HIS A 244 15.68 -2.31 17.68
CA HIS A 244 14.87 -3.41 18.18
C HIS A 244 13.48 -2.95 18.62
N THR A 245 13.42 -1.88 19.41
CA THR A 245 12.18 -1.29 19.92
C THR A 245 11.25 -0.83 18.80
N LEU A 246 11.80 -0.19 17.77
CA LEU A 246 11.05 0.25 16.59
C LEU A 246 10.56 -0.95 15.76
N TRP A 247 11.39 -1.96 15.57
CA TRP A 247 11.00 -3.20 14.90
C TRP A 247 9.80 -3.87 15.55
N CYS A 248 9.79 -3.95 16.88
CA CYS A 248 8.65 -4.51 17.61
C CYS A 248 7.36 -3.74 17.33
N ASP A 249 7.41 -2.41 17.30
CA ASP A 249 6.24 -1.58 16.99
C ASP A 249 5.76 -1.78 15.55
N VAL A 250 6.68 -1.82 14.59
CA VAL A 250 6.31 -2.01 13.19
C VAL A 250 5.70 -3.40 12.97
N VAL A 251 6.23 -4.45 13.61
CA VAL A 251 5.64 -5.80 13.56
C VAL A 251 4.26 -5.83 14.23
N ALA A 252 4.09 -5.15 15.37
CA ALA A 252 2.80 -5.09 16.05
C ALA A 252 1.75 -4.31 15.24
N TRP A 253 2.13 -3.19 14.63
CA TRP A 253 1.31 -2.45 13.67
C TRP A 253 0.93 -3.33 12.48
N PHE A 254 1.90 -4.06 11.90
CA PHE A 254 1.65 -4.98 10.79
C PHE A 254 0.59 -6.02 11.16
N CYS A 255 0.66 -6.61 12.35
CA CYS A 255 -0.34 -7.59 12.81
C CYS A 255 -1.74 -6.98 12.91
N GLU A 256 -1.85 -5.75 13.41
CA GLU A 256 -3.13 -5.03 13.50
C GLU A 256 -3.70 -4.78 12.09
N VAL A 257 -2.89 -4.29 11.16
CA VAL A 257 -3.31 -4.04 9.78
C VAL A 257 -3.72 -5.32 9.07
N VAL A 258 -2.93 -6.39 9.20
CA VAL A 258 -3.27 -7.68 8.59
C VAL A 258 -4.55 -8.24 9.20
N ALA A 259 -4.84 -7.97 10.47
CA ALA A 259 -6.12 -8.33 11.09
C ALA A 259 -7.31 -7.45 10.63
N GLY A 260 -7.11 -6.48 9.74
CA GLY A 260 -8.15 -5.60 9.19
C GLY A 260 -8.25 -4.22 9.86
N CYS A 261 -7.28 -3.85 10.70
CA CYS A 261 -7.23 -2.51 11.29
C CYS A 261 -6.85 -1.45 10.25
N THR A 262 -7.40 -0.24 10.37
CA THR A 262 -7.22 0.86 9.40
C THR A 262 -6.28 1.96 9.91
N VAL A 263 -5.47 1.66 10.93
CA VAL A 263 -4.59 2.64 11.58
C VAL A 263 -3.30 2.80 10.77
N SER A 264 -2.97 4.03 10.40
CA SER A 264 -1.71 4.33 9.73
C SER A 264 -0.50 4.11 10.64
N LEU A 265 0.64 3.78 10.05
CA LEU A 265 1.90 3.59 10.77
C LEU A 265 2.26 4.84 11.59
N ALA A 266 2.04 6.04 11.05
CA ALA A 266 2.29 7.30 11.73
C ALA A 266 1.45 7.45 13.00
N SER A 267 0.15 7.20 12.92
CA SER A 267 -0.74 7.27 14.08
C SER A 267 -0.44 6.19 15.11
N TYR A 268 -0.04 4.99 14.67
CA TYR A 268 0.39 3.92 15.56
C TYR A 268 1.64 4.32 16.35
N LEU A 269 2.71 4.74 15.65
CA LEU A 269 3.98 5.11 16.27
C LEU A 269 3.84 6.33 17.21
N ARG A 270 3.00 7.31 16.86
CA ARG A 270 2.66 8.44 17.74
C ARG A 270 2.10 7.96 19.08
N VAL A 271 1.13 7.04 19.04
CA VAL A 271 0.54 6.47 20.26
C VAL A 271 1.61 5.75 21.06
N MET A 272 2.42 4.92 20.40
CA MET A 272 3.47 4.15 21.07
C MET A 272 4.51 5.04 21.75
N GLN A 273 4.92 6.15 21.14
CA GLN A 273 5.84 7.13 21.75
C GLN A 273 5.27 7.76 23.03
N VAL A 274 3.95 7.93 23.10
CA VAL A 274 3.27 8.56 24.23
C VAL A 274 3.01 7.58 25.38
N THR A 275 2.75 6.30 25.06
CA THR A 275 2.27 5.28 26.00
C THR A 275 3.33 4.27 26.43
N SER A 276 4.38 4.05 25.64
CA SER A 276 5.34 2.94 25.86
C SER A 276 6.58 3.30 26.68
N TYR A 277 6.44 4.00 27.81
CA TYR A 277 7.61 4.46 28.58
C TYR A 277 8.37 3.34 29.33
N SER A 278 7.84 2.12 29.45
CA SER A 278 8.49 1.07 30.27
C SER A 278 8.13 -0.38 29.91
N VAL A 279 7.46 -0.64 28.78
CA VAL A 279 7.03 -2.00 28.43
C VAL A 279 8.14 -2.68 27.64
N GLU A 280 8.63 -3.81 28.15
CA GLU A 280 9.50 -4.71 27.39
C GLU A 280 8.76 -5.13 26.13
N ARG A 281 9.34 -4.79 24.96
CA ARG A 281 8.71 -5.06 23.68
C ARG A 281 9.22 -6.38 23.14
N THR A 282 8.30 -7.28 22.85
CA THR A 282 8.60 -8.54 22.16
C THR A 282 7.85 -8.52 20.84
N PRO A 283 8.53 -8.69 19.70
CA PRO A 283 7.83 -8.73 18.43
C PRO A 283 7.02 -10.03 18.37
N SER A 284 5.76 -9.92 17.95
CA SER A 284 4.87 -11.08 17.81
C SER A 284 5.12 -11.80 16.48
N HIS A 285 6.35 -12.28 16.23
CA HIS A 285 6.74 -12.90 14.96
C HIS A 285 5.87 -14.10 14.59
N ASP A 286 5.57 -14.98 15.53
CA ASP A 286 4.70 -16.15 15.28
C ASP A 286 3.29 -15.74 14.86
N LYS A 287 2.74 -14.70 15.50
CA LYS A 287 1.43 -14.15 15.16
C LYS A 287 1.46 -13.50 13.78
N ALA A 288 2.50 -12.74 13.48
CA ALA A 288 2.68 -12.08 12.19
C ALA A 288 2.81 -13.11 11.05
N GLU A 289 3.59 -14.17 11.25
CA GLU A 289 3.73 -15.26 10.28
C GLU A 289 2.41 -16.01 10.09
N SER A 290 1.70 -16.34 11.17
CA SER A 290 0.38 -16.98 11.06
C SER A 290 -0.60 -16.13 10.26
N LEU A 291 -0.70 -14.83 10.59
CA LEU A 291 -1.58 -13.89 9.89
C LEU A 291 -1.18 -13.73 8.42
N TRP A 292 0.12 -13.70 8.13
CA TRP A 292 0.64 -13.64 6.76
C TRP A 292 0.26 -14.88 5.95
N GLN A 293 0.45 -16.08 6.51
CA GLN A 293 0.08 -17.33 5.84
C GLN A 293 -1.43 -17.47 5.65
N ASP A 294 -2.24 -16.98 6.59
CA ASP A 294 -3.69 -16.89 6.42
C ASP A 294 -4.07 -15.91 5.30
N ALA A 295 -3.44 -14.74 5.26
CA ALA A 295 -3.66 -13.73 4.24
C ALA A 295 -3.23 -14.18 2.84
N LEU A 296 -2.21 -15.03 2.71
CA LEU A 296 -1.81 -15.65 1.44
C LEU A 296 -2.80 -16.71 0.98
N ARG A 297 -3.42 -17.45 1.90
CA ARG A 297 -4.42 -18.48 1.58
C ARG A 297 -5.76 -17.87 1.17
N GLU A 298 -6.17 -16.79 1.82
CA GLU A 298 -7.49 -16.16 1.61
C GLU A 298 -7.40 -14.64 1.39
N PRO A 299 -6.65 -14.16 0.38
CA PRO A 299 -6.37 -12.73 0.22
C PRO A 299 -7.63 -11.88 0.05
N GLN A 300 -8.66 -12.42 -0.59
CA GLN A 300 -9.93 -11.74 -0.78
C GLN A 300 -10.67 -11.53 0.55
N ASN A 301 -10.67 -12.51 1.45
CA ASN A 301 -11.35 -12.40 2.74
C ASN A 301 -10.70 -11.31 3.60
N PHE A 302 -9.38 -11.22 3.57
CA PHE A 302 -8.64 -10.17 4.27
C PHE A 302 -8.88 -8.79 3.66
N ALA A 303 -8.85 -8.68 2.33
CA ALA A 303 -9.17 -7.44 1.61
C ALA A 303 -10.59 -6.96 1.90
N ASP A 304 -11.57 -7.87 1.93
CA ASP A 304 -12.97 -7.55 2.20
C ASP A 304 -13.17 -7.12 3.65
N ARG A 305 -12.54 -7.79 4.62
CA ARG A 305 -12.55 -7.36 6.04
C ARG A 305 -11.94 -5.97 6.22
N ALA A 306 -10.79 -5.69 5.60
CA ALA A 306 -10.17 -4.37 5.66
C ALA A 306 -11.07 -3.29 5.05
N ARG A 307 -11.71 -3.58 3.92
CA ARG A 307 -12.68 -2.68 3.28
C ARG A 307 -13.91 -2.43 4.17
N GLU A 308 -14.48 -3.49 4.75
CA GLU A 308 -15.62 -3.39 5.66
C GLU A 308 -15.27 -2.58 6.92
N ALA A 309 -14.10 -2.82 7.51
CA ALA A 309 -13.62 -2.06 8.66
C ALA A 309 -13.49 -0.57 8.32
N ARG A 310 -12.96 -0.24 7.13
CA ARG A 310 -12.86 1.15 6.65
C ARG A 310 -14.23 1.80 6.44
N MET A 311 -15.16 1.11 5.79
CA MET A 311 -16.52 1.62 5.59
C MET A 311 -17.24 1.85 6.92
N THR A 312 -17.08 0.92 7.87
CA THR A 312 -17.66 1.04 9.22
C THR A 312 -17.04 2.22 9.97
N LEU A 313 -15.71 2.39 9.89
CA LEU A 313 -15.04 3.54 10.49
C LEU A 313 -15.59 4.86 9.93
N LEU A 314 -15.75 4.97 8.60
CA LEU A 314 -16.28 6.19 7.97
C LEU A 314 -17.72 6.50 8.41
N GLU A 315 -18.56 5.48 8.55
CA GLU A 315 -19.94 5.62 9.01
C GLU A 315 -20.01 6.08 10.48
N TRP A 316 -19.19 5.50 11.35
CA TRP A 316 -19.27 5.72 12.80
C TRP A 316 -18.40 6.89 13.31
N SER A 317 -17.37 7.26 12.55
CA SER A 317 -16.40 8.28 12.96
C SER A 317 -17.02 9.62 13.34
N PRO A 318 -17.99 10.19 12.59
CA PRO A 318 -18.60 11.47 12.97
C PRO A 318 -19.31 11.43 14.33
N MET A 319 -20.02 10.34 14.62
CA MET A 319 -20.70 10.16 15.90
C MET A 319 -19.70 10.00 17.04
N ILE A 320 -18.68 9.16 16.87
CA ILE A 320 -17.66 8.97 17.91
C ILE A 320 -16.88 10.27 18.14
N GLN A 321 -16.62 11.05 17.08
CA GLN A 321 -15.98 12.35 17.20
C GLN A 321 -16.78 13.30 18.11
N GLN A 322 -18.11 13.37 17.93
CA GLN A 322 -18.98 14.17 18.78
C GLN A 322 -18.95 13.74 20.25
N ILE A 323 -18.72 12.45 20.53
CA ILE A 323 -18.61 11.95 21.89
C ILE A 323 -17.24 12.31 22.49
N VAL A 324 -16.14 12.11 21.76
CA VAL A 324 -14.79 12.37 22.27
C VAL A 324 -14.48 13.86 22.42
N ASP A 325 -15.24 14.73 21.74
CA ASP A 325 -15.16 16.19 21.89
C ASP A 325 -15.82 16.68 23.20
N LYS A 326 -16.57 15.82 23.91
CA LYS A 326 -17.13 16.11 25.23
C LYS A 326 -16.04 16.12 26.31
N PRO A 327 -16.29 16.78 27.47
CA PRO A 327 -15.36 16.73 28.59
C PRO A 327 -15.03 15.29 29.03
N PHE A 328 -13.78 15.08 29.49
CA PHE A 328 -13.39 13.82 30.10
C PHE A 328 -14.29 13.49 31.30
N GLY A 329 -14.63 12.21 31.44
CA GLY A 329 -15.67 11.69 32.32
C GLY A 329 -16.96 11.43 31.55
N GLU A 330 -17.49 12.45 30.87
CA GLU A 330 -18.71 12.34 30.05
C GLU A 330 -18.45 11.49 28.80
N ALA A 331 -17.36 11.77 28.08
CA ALA A 331 -16.96 11.02 26.89
C ALA A 331 -16.78 9.52 27.21
N GLU A 332 -16.04 9.18 28.26
CA GLU A 332 -15.81 7.79 28.70
C GLU A 332 -17.11 7.04 29.03
N GLN A 333 -18.03 7.71 29.71
CA GLN A 333 -19.31 7.10 30.09
C GLN A 333 -20.15 6.80 28.84
N GLU A 334 -20.24 7.76 27.92
CA GLU A 334 -21.04 7.63 26.71
C GLU A 334 -20.43 6.66 25.70
N LEU A 335 -19.11 6.64 25.55
CA LEU A 335 -18.40 5.60 24.78
C LEU A 335 -18.63 4.21 25.40
N GLY A 336 -18.62 4.10 26.72
CA GLY A 336 -18.94 2.85 27.42
C GLY A 336 -20.35 2.37 27.10
N THR A 337 -21.35 3.25 27.17
CA THR A 337 -22.74 2.95 26.80
C THR A 337 -22.88 2.58 25.32
N LEU A 338 -22.17 3.28 24.44
CA LEU A 338 -22.15 2.99 23.00
C LEU A 338 -21.61 1.58 22.73
N VAL A 339 -20.48 1.23 23.34
CA VAL A 339 -19.85 -0.08 23.15
C VAL A 339 -20.73 -1.19 23.72
N TRP A 340 -21.30 -1.01 24.92
CA TRP A 340 -22.17 -2.01 25.58
C TRP A 340 -23.64 -1.99 25.14
N GLY A 341 -23.99 -1.27 24.07
CA GLY A 341 -25.38 -0.99 23.71
C GLY A 341 -26.32 -2.18 23.84
N HIS A 342 -27.47 -1.96 24.50
CA HIS A 342 -28.43 -3.01 24.85
C HIS A 342 -28.79 -3.87 23.64
N ASN A 343 -28.53 -5.18 23.73
CA ASN A 343 -28.78 -6.23 22.71
C ASN A 343 -27.66 -6.51 21.70
N SER A 344 -26.42 -6.06 21.96
CA SER A 344 -25.28 -6.39 21.11
C SER A 344 -24.57 -7.65 21.60
N ASP A 345 -24.06 -8.46 20.68
CA ASP A 345 -23.24 -9.63 21.01
C ASP A 345 -21.77 -9.24 21.23
N LEU A 346 -20.95 -10.21 21.66
CA LEU A 346 -19.52 -9.98 21.91
C LEU A 346 -18.77 -9.51 20.66
N PHE A 347 -19.19 -9.97 19.47
CA PHE A 347 -18.55 -9.58 18.21
C PHE A 347 -18.80 -8.10 17.93
N GLU A 348 -20.05 -7.65 18.08
CA GLU A 348 -20.45 -6.26 17.90
C GLU A 348 -19.80 -5.35 18.95
N HIS A 349 -19.67 -5.77 20.21
CA HIS A 349 -18.94 -5.00 21.22
C HIS A 349 -17.46 -4.80 20.83
N LYS A 350 -16.78 -5.87 20.39
CA LYS A 350 -15.39 -5.79 19.93
C LYS A 350 -15.25 -4.90 18.70
N ARG A 351 -16.20 -4.96 17.78
CA ARG A 351 -16.26 -4.10 16.59
C ARG A 351 -16.37 -2.62 16.99
N ARG A 352 -17.31 -2.27 17.87
CA ARG A 352 -17.48 -0.89 18.36
C ARG A 352 -16.25 -0.39 19.10
N LEU A 353 -15.68 -1.22 19.98
CA LEU A 353 -14.47 -0.88 20.71
C LEU A 353 -13.30 -0.62 19.76
N ALA A 354 -13.15 -1.41 18.69
CA ALA A 354 -12.13 -1.21 17.69
C ALA A 354 -12.27 0.15 16.98
N ILE A 355 -13.49 0.58 16.66
CA ILE A 355 -13.74 1.89 16.05
C ILE A 355 -13.44 3.02 17.05
N VAL A 356 -13.88 2.88 18.32
CA VAL A 356 -13.55 3.86 19.37
C VAL A 356 -12.03 4.00 19.54
N ARG A 357 -11.31 2.88 19.53
CA ARG A 357 -9.84 2.87 19.55
C ARG A 357 -9.26 3.62 18.35
N GLN A 358 -9.81 3.43 17.16
CA GLN A 358 -9.32 4.13 15.96
C GLN A 358 -9.57 5.64 16.02
N VAL A 359 -10.78 6.08 16.36
CA VAL A 359 -11.15 7.49 16.36
C VAL A 359 -10.52 8.23 17.54
N TRP A 360 -10.65 7.70 18.76
CA TRP A 360 -10.24 8.43 19.95
C TRP A 360 -8.74 8.34 20.22
N LEU A 361 -8.19 7.13 20.20
CA LEU A 361 -6.77 6.92 20.54
C LEU A 361 -5.87 7.28 19.37
N TYR A 362 -6.10 6.66 18.20
CA TYR A 362 -5.21 6.85 17.05
C TYR A 362 -5.51 8.14 16.25
N GLY A 363 -6.74 8.66 16.32
CA GLY A 363 -7.11 9.94 15.70
C GLY A 363 -6.59 11.16 16.46
N SER A 364 -6.23 11.03 17.74
CA SER A 364 -5.74 12.15 18.53
C SER A 364 -4.27 12.48 18.25
N ARG A 365 -3.96 13.78 18.27
CA ARG A 365 -2.59 14.32 18.20
C ARG A 365 -2.09 14.82 19.56
N GLU A 366 -2.97 14.90 20.56
CA GLU A 366 -2.62 15.46 21.87
C GLU A 366 -2.14 14.37 22.84
N PRO A 367 -0.90 14.44 23.37
CA PRO A 367 -0.38 13.40 24.26
C PRO A 367 -1.23 13.14 25.50
N LYS A 368 -1.90 14.17 26.05
CA LYS A 368 -2.80 14.02 27.20
C LYS A 368 -4.03 13.19 26.85
N VAL A 369 -4.65 13.47 25.70
CA VAL A 369 -5.81 12.72 25.19
C VAL A 369 -5.40 11.28 24.88
N ILE A 370 -4.27 11.08 24.18
CA ILE A 370 -3.74 9.75 23.86
C ILE A 370 -3.55 8.91 25.13
N ARG A 371 -2.88 9.45 26.17
CA ARG A 371 -2.70 8.73 27.45
C ARG A 371 -4.02 8.38 28.11
N ARG A 372 -4.98 9.30 28.08
CA ARG A 372 -6.30 9.11 28.68
C ARG A 372 -7.08 8.01 27.96
N ALA A 373 -7.16 8.11 26.63
CA ALA A 373 -7.81 7.13 25.77
C ALA A 373 -7.16 5.75 25.90
N PHE A 374 -5.83 5.68 25.90
CA PHE A 374 -5.09 4.42 26.07
C PHE A 374 -5.42 3.75 27.39
N ASN A 375 -5.30 4.48 28.51
CA ASN A 375 -5.59 3.93 29.84
C ASN A 375 -7.04 3.46 29.96
N TRP A 376 -8.00 4.24 29.43
CA TRP A 376 -9.41 3.85 29.43
C TRP A 376 -9.63 2.59 28.60
N LEU A 377 -9.11 2.53 27.38
CA LEU A 377 -9.25 1.36 26.49
C LEU A 377 -8.62 0.11 27.09
N THR A 378 -7.45 0.22 27.72
CA THR A 378 -6.79 -0.92 28.39
C THR A 378 -7.65 -1.45 29.52
N TYR A 379 -8.17 -0.57 30.38
CA TYR A 379 -9.05 -0.98 31.49
C TYR A 379 -10.38 -1.56 30.97
N PHE A 380 -11.00 -0.88 30.02
CA PHE A 380 -12.29 -1.28 29.45
C PHE A 380 -12.21 -2.63 28.72
N SER A 381 -11.14 -2.86 27.97
CA SER A 381 -10.91 -4.14 27.28
C SER A 381 -10.73 -5.31 28.26
N ALA A 382 -10.18 -5.07 29.45
CA ALA A 382 -10.03 -6.09 30.48
C ALA A 382 -11.36 -6.48 31.15
N THR A 383 -12.40 -5.65 30.98
CA THR A 383 -13.76 -5.88 31.50
C THR A 383 -14.72 -6.47 30.46
N LEU A 384 -14.25 -6.70 29.23
CA LEU A 384 -14.97 -7.20 28.07
C LEU A 384 -14.72 -8.70 27.87
#